data_AF-A0A7Y9HYM3-F1
#
_entry.id   AF-A0A7Y9HYM3-F1
#
_cell.length_a   1.000
_cell.length_b   1.000
_cell.length_c   1.000
_cell.angle_alpha   90.00
_cell.angle_beta   90.00
_cell.angle_gamma   90.00
#
_symmetry.space_group_name_H-M   'P 1'
#
loop_
_entity.id
_entity.type
_entity.pdbx_description
1 polymer ?
#
loop_
_entity_poly.entity_id
_entity_poly.type
_entity_poly.pdbx_seq_one_letter_code
_entity_poly.pdbx_strand_id
1 'polypeptide(L)'
;MVHQLDERSAALAAQGVEIVVGDLSDFNSVSAALKGISSAYFVYPIQVPGLIEATAYFIQAAREQNVGHIVNMSQRTARRESPSHGAQNHWLADGC
;
A
#
# COMPACT_ATOMS: atom_id res chain seq x y z
N MET A 1 -3.76 0.44 8.22
CA MET A 1 -2.59 1.19 8.73
C MET A 1 -2.90 2.69 8.70
N VAL A 2 -2.42 3.44 9.68
CA VAL A 2 -2.57 4.91 9.77
C VAL A 2 -1.24 5.55 10.16
N HIS A 3 -0.97 6.78 9.73
CA HIS A 3 0.29 7.46 10.10
C HIS A 3 0.34 7.86 11.57
N GLN A 4 -0.82 8.10 12.18
CA GLN A 4 -0.96 8.44 13.60
C GLN A 4 -2.35 8.07 14.11
N LEU A 5 -2.48 7.93 15.42
CA LEU A 5 -3.78 7.77 16.06
C LEU A 5 -4.46 9.13 16.14
N ASP A 6 -5.61 9.24 15.48
CA ASP A 6 -6.48 10.41 15.48
C ASP A 6 -7.96 10.01 15.49
N GLU A 7 -8.87 10.99 15.47
CA GLU A 7 -10.32 10.77 15.47
C GLU A 7 -10.80 9.85 14.34
N ARG A 8 -10.16 9.87 13.17
CA ARG A 8 -10.51 9.00 12.04
C ARG A 8 -10.16 7.56 12.36
N SER A 9 -8.98 7.32 12.94
CA SER A 9 -8.58 5.98 13.38
C SER A 9 -9.43 5.48 14.56
N ALA A 10 -9.86 6.38 15.46
CA ALA A 10 -10.75 6.03 16.56
C ALA A 10 -12.14 5.62 16.06
N ALA A 11 -12.67 6.29 15.03
CA ALA A 11 -13.93 5.92 14.40
C ALA A 11 -13.88 4.54 13.71
N LEU A 12 -12.72 4.15 13.16
CA LEU A 12 -12.50 2.80 12.61
C LEU A 12 -12.39 1.75 13.73
N ALA A 13 -11.63 2.06 14.78
CA ALA A 13 -11.49 1.16 15.94
C ALA A 13 -12.84 0.90 16.62
N ALA A 14 -13.70 1.92 16.72
CA ALA A 14 -15.07 1.78 17.24
C ALA A 14 -15.95 0.83 16.41
N GLN A 15 -15.58 0.56 15.14
CA GLN A 15 -16.24 -0.41 14.25
C GLN A 15 -15.59 -1.80 14.31
N GLY A 16 -14.63 -2.02 15.21
CA GLY A 16 -13.93 -3.30 15.37
C GLY A 16 -12.73 -3.48 14.44
N VAL A 17 -12.25 -2.43 13.78
CA VAL A 17 -11.06 -2.48 12.93
C VAL A 17 -9.80 -2.46 13.81
N GLU A 18 -8.90 -3.42 13.61
CA GLU A 18 -7.56 -3.37 14.21
C GLU A 18 -6.71 -2.30 13.53
N ILE A 19 -6.15 -1.39 14.33
CA ILE A 19 -5.37 -0.26 13.82
C ILE A 19 -3.87 -0.51 14.06
N VAL A 20 -3.12 -0.54 12.97
CA VAL A 20 -1.65 -0.50 12.98
C VAL A 20 -1.19 0.91 12.64
N VAL A 21 -0.30 1.49 13.46
CA VAL A 21 0.36 2.76 13.16
C VAL A 21 1.61 2.49 12.33
N GLY A 22 1.78 3.19 11.21
CA GLY A 22 2.93 3.03 10.31
C GLY A 22 2.78 3.85 9.03
N ASP A 23 3.84 3.85 8.22
CA ASP A 23 3.93 4.58 6.94
C ASP A 23 4.32 3.61 5.81
N LEU A 24 3.72 3.75 4.63
CA LEU A 24 4.01 2.91 3.46
C LEU A 24 5.40 3.19 2.85
N SER A 25 6.02 4.31 3.20
CA SER A 25 7.40 4.67 2.84
C SER A 25 8.46 4.09 3.78
N ASP A 26 8.06 3.41 4.86
CA ASP A 26 8.98 2.69 5.75
C ASP A 26 8.78 1.18 5.61
N PHE A 27 9.79 0.50 5.09
CA PHE A 27 9.75 -0.95 4.89
C PHE A 27 9.44 -1.73 6.18
N ASN A 28 9.99 -1.32 7.33
CA ASN A 28 9.77 -2.03 8.58
C ASN A 28 8.32 -1.88 9.06
N SER A 29 7.74 -0.68 8.92
CA SER A 29 6.32 -0.45 9.16
C SER A 29 5.44 -1.36 8.30
N VAL A 30 5.75 -1.47 7.00
CA VAL A 30 4.97 -2.33 6.08
C VAL A 30 5.12 -3.81 6.43
N SER A 31 6.33 -4.29 6.73
CA SER A 31 6.58 -5.68 7.13
C SER A 31 5.87 -6.05 8.42
N ALA A 32 5.90 -5.17 9.42
CA ALA A 32 5.15 -5.36 10.66
C ALA A 32 3.63 -5.41 10.42
N ALA A 33 3.11 -4.52 9.56
CA ALA A 33 1.68 -4.45 9.25
C ALA A 33 1.14 -5.68 8.50
N LEU A 34 1.99 -6.41 7.77
CA LEU A 34 1.59 -7.58 6.99
C LEU A 34 1.74 -8.91 7.75
N LYS A 35 2.30 -8.89 8.97
CA LYS A 35 2.50 -10.12 9.76
C LYS A 35 1.16 -10.78 10.09
N GLY A 36 0.99 -12.04 9.66
CA GLY A 36 -0.22 -12.83 9.91
C GLY A 36 -1.42 -12.46 9.02
N ILE A 37 -1.22 -11.60 8.02
CA ILE A 37 -2.26 -11.19 7.07
C ILE A 37 -2.35 -12.19 5.93
N SER A 38 -3.56 -12.66 5.61
CA SER A 38 -3.78 -13.61 4.51
C SER A 38 -3.93 -12.93 3.15
N SER A 39 -4.46 -11.71 3.12
CA SER A 39 -4.70 -10.93 1.90
C SER A 39 -4.68 -9.45 2.21
N ALA A 40 -4.16 -8.65 1.28
CA ALA A 40 -3.97 -7.22 1.50
C ALA A 40 -4.45 -6.39 0.31
N TYR A 41 -5.04 -5.23 0.60
CA TYR A 41 -5.43 -4.23 -0.39
C TYR A 41 -4.45 -3.07 -0.35
N PHE A 42 -3.74 -2.85 -1.46
CA PHE A 42 -2.75 -1.78 -1.58
C PHE A 42 -3.35 -0.61 -2.36
N VAL A 43 -3.34 0.56 -1.72
CA VAL A 43 -3.77 1.83 -2.32
C VAL A 43 -2.77 2.91 -1.92
N TYR A 44 -2.33 3.68 -2.91
CA TYR A 44 -1.34 4.73 -2.72
C TYR A 44 -1.77 6.00 -3.47
N PRO A 45 -1.68 7.20 -2.88
CA PRO A 45 -2.10 8.44 -3.54
C PRO A 45 -1.21 8.79 -4.74
N ILE A 46 -1.82 8.98 -5.93
CA ILE A 46 -1.07 9.26 -7.17
C ILE A 46 -0.29 10.59 -7.13
N GLN A 47 -0.74 11.57 -6.32
CA GLN A 47 -0.10 12.88 -6.22
C GLN A 47 1.12 12.88 -5.29
N VAL A 48 1.32 11.82 -4.51
CA VAL A 48 2.44 11.71 -3.56
C VAL A 48 3.59 10.95 -4.24
N PRO A 49 4.83 11.47 -4.20
CA PRO A 49 6.00 10.73 -4.68
C PRO A 49 6.23 9.46 -3.85
N GLY A 50 6.76 8.40 -4.47
CA GLY A 50 7.16 7.18 -3.75
C GLY A 50 6.33 5.93 -4.07
N LEU A 51 5.36 5.99 -4.99
CA LEU A 51 4.54 4.83 -5.37
C LEU A 51 5.36 3.57 -5.70
N ILE A 52 6.43 3.70 -6.50
CA ILE A 52 7.26 2.56 -6.92
C ILE A 52 7.99 1.96 -5.73
N GLU A 53 8.58 2.79 -4.88
CA GLU A 53 9.29 2.37 -3.67
C GLU A 53 8.34 1.69 -2.68
N ALA A 54 7.19 2.30 -2.40
CA ALA A 54 6.16 1.73 -1.55
C ALA A 54 5.62 0.39 -2.09
N THR A 55 5.46 0.28 -3.41
CA THR A 55 5.08 -0.99 -4.05
C THR A 55 6.15 -2.06 -3.84
N ALA A 56 7.43 -1.71 -4.01
CA ALA A 56 8.54 -2.63 -3.79
C ALA A 56 8.60 -3.11 -2.32
N TYR A 57 8.44 -2.19 -1.36
CA TYR A 57 8.36 -2.53 0.06
C TYR A 57 7.19 -3.47 0.36
N PHE A 58 6.00 -3.14 -0.16
CA PHE A 58 4.80 -3.91 0.07
C PHE A 58 4.89 -5.33 -0.49
N ILE A 59 5.37 -5.49 -1.72
CA ILE A 59 5.50 -6.79 -2.37
C ILE A 59 6.58 -7.64 -1.68
N GLN A 60 7.72 -7.03 -1.32
CA GLN A 60 8.78 -7.75 -0.61
C GLN A 60 8.31 -8.20 0.78
N ALA A 61 7.70 -7.31 1.55
CA ALA A 61 7.16 -7.63 2.87
C ALA A 61 6.05 -8.70 2.77
N ALA A 62 5.16 -8.59 1.79
CA ALA A 62 4.11 -9.58 1.56
C ALA A 62 4.68 -10.97 1.28
N ARG A 63 5.76 -11.07 0.50
CA ARG A 63 6.48 -12.33 0.24
C ARG A 63 7.09 -12.88 1.52
N GLU A 64 7.77 -12.05 2.32
CA GLU A 64 8.37 -12.47 3.60
C GLU A 64 7.33 -12.95 4.62
N GLN A 65 6.17 -12.30 4.65
CA GLN A 65 5.07 -12.62 5.57
C GLN A 65 4.08 -13.66 5.04
N ASN A 66 4.33 -14.23 3.85
CA ASN A 66 3.49 -15.24 3.20
C ASN A 66 2.03 -14.78 2.96
N VAL A 67 1.84 -13.51 2.58
CA VAL A 67 0.52 -12.98 2.18
C VAL A 67 0.11 -13.65 0.86
N GLY A 68 -1.05 -14.32 0.85
CA GLY A 68 -1.48 -15.14 -0.29
C GLY A 68 -2.02 -14.34 -1.47
N HIS A 69 -2.64 -13.18 -1.21
CA HIS A 69 -3.23 -12.34 -2.25
C HIS A 69 -3.03 -10.85 -1.99
N ILE A 70 -2.69 -10.12 -3.06
CA ILE A 70 -2.63 -8.66 -3.05
C ILE A 70 -3.61 -8.14 -4.10
N VAL A 71 -4.45 -7.20 -3.70
CA VAL A 71 -5.24 -6.40 -4.63
C VAL A 71 -4.62 -5.01 -4.69
N ASN A 72 -4.00 -4.68 -5.81
CA ASN A 72 -3.42 -3.36 -6.07
C ASN A 72 -4.45 -2.47 -6.76
N MET A 73 -4.66 -1.26 -6.24
CA MET A 73 -5.46 -0.22 -6.89
C MET A 73 -4.64 0.53 -7.93
N SER A 74 -4.83 0.14 -9.18
CA SER A 74 -4.27 0.82 -10.35
C SER A 74 -5.01 2.14 -10.68
N GLN A 75 -4.65 2.72 -11.82
CA GLN A 75 -5.27 3.90 -12.41
C GLN A 75 -5.81 3.59 -13.81
N ARG A 76 -6.96 4.18 -14.17
CA ARG A 76 -7.59 3.96 -15.48
C ARG A 76 -6.66 4.26 -16.67
N THR A 77 -5.72 5.18 -16.47
CA THR A 77 -4.77 5.60 -17.51
C THR A 77 -3.41 4.93 -17.41
N ALA A 78 -3.23 3.94 -16.53
CA ALA A 78 -1.99 3.20 -16.36
C ALA A 78 -1.59 2.47 -17.65
N ARG A 79 -0.57 3.00 -18.32
CA ARG A 79 0.07 2.40 -19.49
C ARG A 79 1.50 2.93 -19.64
N ARG A 80 2.35 2.15 -20.31
CA ARG A 80 3.77 2.47 -20.55
C ARG A 80 3.95 3.85 -21.18
N GLU A 81 3.11 4.21 -22.15
CA GLU A 81 3.19 5.44 -22.93
C GLU A 81 2.39 6.60 -22.31
N SER A 82 1.97 6.49 -21.05
CA SER A 82 1.24 7.57 -20.38
C SER A 82 2.10 8.84 -20.31
N PRO A 83 1.56 10.02 -20.70
CA PRO A 83 2.26 11.29 -20.53
C PRO A 83 2.28 11.76 -19.06
N SER A 84 1.43 11.19 -18.21
CA SER A 84 1.48 11.41 -16.76
C SER A 84 2.44 10.41 -16.14
N HIS A 85 3.51 10.91 -15.52
CA HIS A 85 4.45 10.11 -14.74
C HIS A 85 3.76 9.31 -13.63
N GLY A 86 2.74 9.88 -12.97
CA GLY A 86 1.98 9.15 -11.94
C GLY A 86 1.25 7.93 -12.50
N ALA A 87 0.60 8.08 -13.65
CA ALA A 87 -0.06 6.95 -14.31
C ALA A 87 0.94 5.95 -14.92
N GLN A 88 2.10 6.40 -15.41
CA GLN A 88 3.18 5.50 -15.83
C GLN A 88 3.73 4.71 -14.63
N ASN A 89 3.84 5.34 -13.46
CA ASN A 89 4.26 4.66 -12.23
C ASN A 89 3.23 3.62 -11.77
N HIS A 90 1.93 3.88 -11.88
CA HIS A 90 0.92 2.83 -11.64
C HIS A 90 1.10 1.65 -12.59
N TRP A 91 1.36 1.90 -13.88
CA TRP A 91 1.62 0.82 -14.84
C TRP A 91 2.85 -0.02 -14.47
N LEU A 92 3.92 0.61 -13.98
CA LEU A 92 5.08 -0.10 -13.45
C LEU A 92 4.73 -0.92 -12.19
N ALA A 93 3.97 -0.33 -11.26
CA ALA A 93 3.56 -0.97 -10.02
C ALA A 93 2.63 -2.18 -10.24
N ASP A 94 1.78 -2.13 -11.26
CA ASP A 94 0.87 -3.24 -11.61
C ASP A 94 1.60 -4.48 -12.16
N GLY A 95 2.80 -4.28 -12.72
CA GLY A 95 3.60 -5.35 -13.33
C GLY A 95 4.54 -6.08 -12.37
N CYS A 96 4.57 -5.70 -11.09
CA CYS A 96 5.42 -6.29 -10.05
C CYS A 96 4.76 -7.51 -9.37
#